data_AF-A0A3Q3X136-F1
#
_entry.id   AF-A0A3Q3X136-F1
#
_cell.length_a   1.000
_cell.length_b   1.000
_cell.length_c   1.000
_cell.angle_alpha   90.00
_cell.angle_beta   90.00
_cell.angle_gamma   90.00
#
_symmetry.space_group_name_H-M   'P 1'
#
loop_
_entity.id
_entity.type
_entity.pdbx_description
1 polymer ?
#
loop_
_entity_poly.entity_id
_entity_poly.type
_entity_poly.pdbx_seq_one_letter_code
_entity_poly.pdbx_strand_id
1 'polypeptide(L)'
;MANFGGHAIPGTFFLFYGFWLTVKYILQHYWRRNQPKGRHIMPTFLKRMEQFEAGIVIFASFVGIMVEQFVESGPHAHLYDKGQNSWVKLMNWQHSTMYLFFGIFGIVLAVVTASKSLPVGVDRLALSIALFVEGFLFYYHVHNRPILDAHIHSLLLVAVFVGSASTMLELFIRDNIILELFGGCMFILQGSWFYQVAFVLFPPSGPVWDLTLHDNIMFITMCFLTRPLKPGRDVEIGMRIASSKTSSQKALLEESDEE
;
A
#
# COMPACT_ATOMS: atom_id res chain seq x y z
N MET A 1 -1.45 3.85 -16.17
CA MET A 1 -2.68 3.13 -16.58
C MET A 1 -2.92 2.02 -15.56
N ALA A 2 -4.16 1.84 -15.10
CA ALA A 2 -4.47 0.77 -14.16
C ALA A 2 -4.36 -0.58 -14.88
N ASN A 3 -3.45 -1.42 -14.44
CA ASN A 3 -3.24 -2.77 -14.95
C ASN A 3 -2.68 -3.65 -13.83
N PHE A 4 -2.55 -4.94 -14.08
CA PHE A 4 -2.02 -5.89 -13.09
C PHE A 4 -0.64 -5.46 -12.56
N GLY A 5 0.29 -5.08 -13.45
CA GLY A 5 1.65 -4.66 -13.07
C GLY A 5 1.67 -3.41 -12.17
N GLY A 6 0.79 -2.44 -12.44
CA GLY A 6 0.64 -1.22 -11.66
C GLY A 6 0.18 -1.46 -10.22
N HIS A 7 -0.38 -2.63 -9.92
CA HIS A 7 -0.75 -3.04 -8.56
C HIS A 7 0.25 -4.05 -7.98
N ALA A 8 0.72 -5.00 -8.79
CA ALA A 8 1.66 -6.03 -8.35
C ALA A 8 3.03 -5.45 -7.97
N ILE A 9 3.52 -4.42 -8.67
CA ILE A 9 4.81 -3.79 -8.36
C ILE A 9 4.79 -3.12 -6.97
N PRO A 10 3.88 -2.17 -6.65
CA PRO A 10 3.81 -1.61 -5.31
C PRO A 10 3.46 -2.67 -4.27
N GLY A 11 2.59 -3.64 -4.60
CA GLY A 11 2.28 -4.77 -3.73
C GLY A 11 3.51 -5.58 -3.31
N THR A 12 4.40 -5.84 -4.27
CA THR A 12 5.67 -6.52 -4.04
C THR A 12 6.58 -5.70 -3.14
N PHE A 13 6.72 -4.40 -3.40
CA PHE A 13 7.53 -3.51 -2.58
C PHE A 13 7.07 -3.51 -1.12
N PHE A 14 5.78 -3.29 -0.88
CA PHE A 14 5.22 -3.26 0.47
C PHE A 14 5.31 -4.60 1.20
N LEU A 15 5.14 -5.74 0.50
CA LEU A 15 5.34 -7.08 1.08
C LEU A 15 6.78 -7.28 1.55
N PHE A 16 7.75 -7.01 0.68
CA PHE A 16 9.17 -7.17 1.03
C PHE A 16 9.60 -6.19 2.11
N TYR A 17 9.12 -4.95 2.04
CA TYR A 17 9.40 -3.94 3.05
C TYR A 17 8.79 -4.30 4.40
N GLY A 18 7.54 -4.78 4.44
CA GLY A 18 6.90 -5.27 5.66
C GLY A 18 7.65 -6.46 6.28
N PHE A 19 8.08 -7.43 5.47
CA PHE A 19 8.92 -8.54 5.94
C PHE A 19 10.28 -8.06 6.47
N TRP A 20 10.92 -7.11 5.77
CA TRP A 20 12.15 -6.48 6.21
C TRP A 20 11.99 -5.80 7.57
N LEU A 21 10.91 -5.04 7.76
CA LEU A 21 10.58 -4.41 9.04
C LEU A 21 10.39 -5.45 10.14
N THR A 22 9.64 -6.53 9.89
CA THR A 22 9.46 -7.62 10.85
C THR A 22 10.80 -8.22 11.29
N VAL A 23 11.68 -8.56 10.33
CA VAL A 23 13.01 -9.10 10.65
C VAL A 23 13.84 -8.09 11.45
N LYS A 24 13.87 -6.83 11.01
CA LYS A 24 14.59 -5.73 11.68
C LYS A 24 14.14 -5.58 13.13
N TYR A 25 12.84 -5.49 13.38
CA TYR A 25 12.30 -5.27 14.73
C TYR A 25 12.52 -6.47 15.65
N ILE A 26 12.42 -7.70 15.13
CA ILE A 26 12.77 -8.90 15.90
C ILE A 26 14.24 -8.85 16.32
N LEU A 27 15.16 -8.56 15.39
CA LEU A 27 16.59 -8.46 15.69
C LEU A 27 16.89 -7.33 16.69
N GLN A 28 16.27 -6.17 16.54
CA GLN A 28 16.37 -5.06 17.47
C GLN A 28 15.82 -5.43 18.86
N HIS A 29 14.71 -6.15 18.94
CA HIS A 29 14.14 -6.63 20.21
C HIS A 29 15.07 -7.61 20.93
N TYR A 30 15.58 -8.62 20.22
CA TYR A 30 16.55 -9.57 20.80
C TYR A 30 17.81 -8.85 21.28
N TRP A 31 18.32 -7.90 20.50
CA TRP A 31 19.47 -7.10 20.90
C TRP A 31 19.18 -6.30 22.19
N ARG A 32 18.08 -5.53 22.21
CA ARG A 32 17.66 -4.73 23.37
C ARG A 32 17.51 -5.57 24.64
N ARG A 33 16.98 -6.79 24.53
CA ARG A 33 16.79 -7.71 25.66
C ARG A 33 18.09 -8.30 26.21
N ASN A 34 19.09 -8.48 25.34
CA ASN A 34 20.37 -9.10 25.69
C ASN A 34 21.45 -8.10 26.13
N GLN A 35 21.16 -6.79 26.14
CA GLN A 35 22.12 -5.79 26.62
C GLN A 35 22.17 -5.72 28.15
N PRO A 36 23.38 -5.69 28.76
CA PRO A 36 23.52 -5.35 30.17
C PRO A 36 23.02 -3.91 30.39
N LYS A 37 22.27 -3.70 31.48
CA LYS A 37 21.70 -2.39 31.85
C LYS A 37 22.81 -1.34 31.87
N GLY A 38 22.79 -0.38 30.93
CA GLY A 38 23.68 0.78 30.94
C GLY A 38 24.42 1.11 29.65
N ARG A 39 24.40 0.29 28.59
CA ARG A 39 25.03 0.63 27.29
C ARG A 39 24.05 0.51 26.12
N HIS A 40 23.44 1.63 25.74
CA HIS A 40 22.53 1.74 24.59
C HIS A 40 23.26 2.25 23.34
N ILE A 41 24.35 1.60 22.94
CA ILE A 41 24.98 1.89 21.65
C ILE A 41 24.48 0.85 20.66
N MET A 42 23.78 1.31 19.62
CA MET A 42 23.30 0.43 18.56
C MET A 42 24.49 -0.25 17.85
N PRO A 43 24.47 -1.58 17.67
CA PRO A 43 25.56 -2.30 17.06
C PRO A 43 25.68 -1.90 15.59
N THR A 44 26.90 -1.97 15.08
CA THR A 44 27.23 -1.57 13.70
C THR A 44 26.35 -2.27 12.66
N PHE A 45 25.96 -3.53 12.90
CA PHE A 45 25.10 -4.27 11.98
C PHE A 45 23.67 -3.66 11.89
N LEU A 46 23.05 -3.31 13.03
CA LEU A 46 21.72 -2.66 13.04
C LEU A 46 21.79 -1.27 12.42
N LYS A 47 22.88 -0.54 12.70
CA LYS A 47 23.14 0.75 12.05
C LYS A 47 23.24 0.61 10.52
N ARG A 48 23.94 -0.43 10.04
CA ARG A 48 24.07 -0.71 8.60
C ARG A 48 22.73 -1.10 7.97
N MET A 49 21.88 -1.82 8.70
CA MET A 49 20.51 -2.13 8.25
C MET A 49 19.69 -0.86 8.04
N GLU A 50 19.71 0.09 9.00
CA GLU A 50 19.01 1.37 8.85
C GLU A 50 19.54 2.20 7.67
N GLN A 51 20.85 2.25 7.49
CA GLN A 51 21.46 2.95 6.35
C GLN A 51 21.07 2.31 5.01
N PHE A 52 21.00 0.98 4.96
CA PHE A 52 20.58 0.25 3.78
C PHE A 52 19.09 0.50 3.45
N GLU A 53 18.24 0.46 4.47
CA GLU A 53 16.82 0.80 4.35
C GLU A 53 16.63 2.22 3.82
N ALA A 54 17.31 3.20 4.43
CA ALA A 54 17.29 4.58 3.97
C ALA A 54 17.72 4.71 2.51
N GLY A 55 18.81 4.04 2.12
CA GLY A 55 19.32 4.03 0.75
C GLY A 55 18.32 3.45 -0.25
N ILE A 56 17.69 2.31 0.07
CA ILE A 56 16.66 1.69 -0.78
C ILE A 56 15.47 2.61 -0.93
N VAL A 57 14.96 3.18 0.17
CA VAL A 57 13.76 4.03 0.14
C VAL A 57 14.02 5.28 -0.71
N ILE A 58 15.15 5.96 -0.50
CA ILE A 58 15.55 7.12 -1.31
C ILE A 58 15.64 6.75 -2.79
N PHE A 59 16.33 5.65 -3.10
CA PHE A 59 16.51 5.20 -4.48
C PHE A 59 15.17 4.84 -5.13
N ALA A 60 14.33 4.05 -4.46
CA ALA A 60 13.02 3.65 -4.96
C ALA A 60 12.10 4.86 -5.17
N SER A 61 12.07 5.81 -4.22
CA SER A 61 11.34 7.07 -4.37
C SER A 61 11.83 7.89 -5.56
N PHE A 62 13.14 8.03 -5.73
CA PHE A 62 13.71 8.73 -6.87
C PHE A 62 13.31 8.07 -8.20
N VAL A 63 13.50 6.76 -8.32
CA VAL A 63 13.10 6.00 -9.52
C VAL A 63 11.60 6.11 -9.77
N GLY A 64 10.77 6.02 -8.73
CA GLY A 64 9.32 6.20 -8.84
C GLY A 64 8.93 7.56 -9.42
N ILE A 65 9.54 8.65 -8.93
CA ILE A 65 9.33 10.00 -9.49
C ILE A 65 9.80 10.06 -10.95
N MET A 66 10.96 9.49 -11.26
CA MET A 66 11.47 9.49 -12.64
C MET A 66 10.54 8.73 -13.60
N VAL A 67 10.04 7.57 -13.18
CA VAL A 67 9.12 6.75 -13.97
C VAL A 67 7.79 7.47 -14.19
N GLU A 68 7.20 8.04 -13.13
CA GLU A 68 5.91 8.72 -13.23
C GLU A 68 5.98 10.02 -14.04
N GLN A 69 7.09 10.76 -13.95
CA GLN A 69 7.24 12.06 -14.60
C GLN A 69 7.78 11.97 -16.03
N PHE A 70 8.76 11.10 -16.30
CA PHE A 70 9.62 11.21 -17.49
C PHE A 70 9.65 9.98 -18.41
N VAL A 71 8.86 8.93 -18.14
CA VAL A 71 8.58 7.92 -19.17
C VAL A 71 7.82 8.58 -20.32
N GLU A 72 7.92 8.05 -21.54
CA GLU A 72 7.34 8.64 -22.77
C GLU A 72 5.86 9.07 -22.62
N SER A 73 5.09 8.34 -21.80
CA SER A 73 3.70 8.66 -21.48
C SER A 73 3.50 9.53 -20.23
N GLY A 74 4.54 10.18 -19.69
CA GLY A 74 4.51 11.01 -18.49
C GLY A 74 4.09 12.47 -18.75
N PRO A 75 3.89 13.26 -17.69
CA PRO A 75 3.64 14.71 -17.76
C PRO A 75 4.89 15.54 -18.05
N HIS A 76 6.11 14.99 -17.95
CA HIS A 76 7.39 15.66 -18.19
C HIS A 76 7.56 16.97 -17.39
N ALA A 77 7.20 16.92 -16.09
CA ALA A 77 7.19 18.07 -15.18
C ALA A 77 6.26 19.23 -15.60
N HIS A 78 5.32 18.98 -16.52
CA HIS A 78 4.30 19.92 -16.90
C HIS A 78 2.99 19.63 -16.14
N LEU A 79 2.57 20.57 -15.29
CA LEU A 79 1.38 20.39 -14.44
C LEU A 79 0.08 20.83 -15.15
N TYR A 80 0.15 21.88 -15.97
CA TYR A 80 -1.03 22.54 -16.52
C TYR A 80 -0.81 22.97 -17.96
N ASP A 81 -1.71 22.55 -18.86
CA ASP A 81 -1.73 22.99 -20.24
C ASP A 81 -2.58 24.25 -20.37
N LYS A 82 -1.91 25.39 -20.60
CA LYS A 82 -2.56 26.68 -20.82
C LYS A 82 -3.33 26.74 -22.14
N GLY A 83 -2.91 26.00 -23.16
CA GLY A 83 -3.58 25.98 -24.47
C GLY A 83 -4.90 25.23 -24.41
N GLN A 84 -4.93 24.09 -23.71
CA GLN A 84 -6.14 23.28 -23.53
C GLN A 84 -6.94 23.64 -22.27
N ASN A 85 -6.42 24.55 -21.43
CA ASN A 85 -6.98 24.94 -20.14
C ASN A 85 -7.32 23.72 -19.25
N SER A 86 -6.39 22.77 -19.17
CA SER A 86 -6.60 21.47 -18.53
C SER A 86 -5.38 20.98 -17.76
N TRP A 87 -5.61 20.20 -16.70
CA TRP A 87 -4.57 19.54 -15.93
C TRP A 87 -3.89 18.42 -16.73
N VAL A 88 -2.57 18.30 -16.61
CA VAL A 88 -1.81 17.28 -17.32
C VAL A 88 -1.54 16.10 -16.41
N LYS A 89 -2.22 14.98 -16.67
CA LYS A 89 -1.97 13.67 -16.04
C LYS A 89 -1.81 13.75 -14.52
N LEU A 90 -2.80 14.38 -13.85
CA LEU A 90 -2.78 14.64 -12.41
C LEU A 90 -2.58 13.37 -11.56
N MET A 91 -2.93 12.23 -12.12
CA MET A 91 -2.65 10.92 -11.54
C MET A 91 -1.16 10.66 -11.30
N ASN A 92 -0.33 10.89 -12.30
CA ASN A 92 1.12 10.71 -12.19
C ASN A 92 1.72 11.70 -11.18
N TRP A 93 1.14 12.90 -11.06
CA TRP A 93 1.50 13.89 -10.05
C TRP A 93 1.18 13.41 -8.64
N GLN A 94 -0.01 12.83 -8.39
CA GLN A 94 -0.34 12.26 -7.09
C GLN A 94 0.65 11.16 -6.68
N HIS A 95 0.98 10.22 -7.59
CA HIS A 95 1.99 9.19 -7.31
C HIS A 95 3.37 9.80 -7.04
N SER A 96 3.78 10.80 -7.82
CA SER A 96 5.05 11.50 -7.62
C SER A 96 5.11 12.22 -6.27
N THR A 97 4.00 12.80 -5.80
CA THR A 97 3.90 13.35 -4.46
C THR A 97 4.02 12.27 -3.39
N MET A 98 3.36 11.12 -3.54
CA MET A 98 3.53 9.98 -2.60
C MET A 98 5.00 9.57 -2.51
N TYR A 99 5.67 9.34 -3.65
CA TYR A 99 7.08 8.97 -3.69
C TYR A 99 8.00 10.01 -3.05
N LEU A 100 7.71 11.30 -3.24
CA LEU A 100 8.46 12.39 -2.63
C LEU A 100 8.45 12.31 -1.10
N PHE A 101 7.29 12.08 -0.48
CA PHE A 101 7.19 11.98 0.98
C PHE A 101 7.90 10.74 1.54
N PHE A 102 7.83 9.59 0.86
CA PHE A 102 8.67 8.44 1.21
C PHE A 102 10.16 8.74 1.04
N GLY A 103 10.55 9.53 0.03
CA GLY A 103 11.93 9.96 -0.18
C GLY A 103 12.43 10.86 0.96
N ILE A 104 11.58 11.79 1.42
CA ILE A 104 11.85 12.63 2.60
C ILE A 104 12.03 11.74 3.84
N PHE A 105 11.17 10.75 4.05
CA PHE A 105 11.34 9.77 5.12
C PHE A 105 12.70 9.05 5.02
N GLY A 106 13.08 8.57 3.84
CA GLY A 106 14.38 7.92 3.63
C GLY A 106 15.56 8.84 3.96
N ILE A 107 15.49 10.12 3.58
CA ILE A 107 16.51 11.13 3.94
C ILE A 107 16.56 11.33 5.46
N VAL A 108 15.41 11.51 6.10
CA VAL A 108 15.33 11.66 7.56
C VAL A 108 15.95 10.45 8.26
N LEU A 109 15.63 9.24 7.81
CA LEU A 109 16.22 7.99 8.34
C LEU A 109 17.74 8.00 8.18
N ALA A 110 18.27 8.34 7.01
CA ALA A 110 19.72 8.43 6.79
C ALA A 110 20.40 9.43 7.73
N VAL A 111 19.80 10.61 7.93
CA VAL A 111 20.36 11.66 8.78
C VAL A 111 20.30 11.26 10.26
N VAL A 112 19.20 10.67 10.73
CA VAL A 112 19.06 10.16 12.11
C VAL A 112 20.09 9.06 12.40
N THR A 113 20.35 8.17 11.44
CA THR A 113 21.35 7.12 11.61
C THR A 113 22.79 7.66 11.53
N ALA A 114 23.04 8.70 10.72
CA ALA A 114 24.37 9.30 10.57
C ALA A 114 24.74 10.28 11.69
N SER A 115 23.76 11.01 12.24
CA SER A 115 23.95 12.13 13.16
C SER A 115 23.05 12.02 14.40
N LYS A 116 23.57 12.46 15.55
CA LYS A 116 22.79 12.57 16.80
C LYS A 116 22.09 13.94 16.97
N SER A 117 22.16 14.80 15.95
CA SER A 117 21.64 16.18 16.02
C SER A 117 20.13 16.28 15.92
N LEU A 118 19.45 15.23 15.46
CA LEU A 118 17.99 15.22 15.32
C LEU A 118 17.32 14.70 16.60
N PRO A 119 16.12 15.23 16.94
CA PRO A 119 15.31 14.69 18.01
C PRO A 119 15.01 13.20 17.81
N VAL A 120 14.93 12.46 18.91
CA VAL A 120 14.63 11.03 18.86
C VAL A 120 13.19 10.83 18.36
N GLY A 121 12.99 9.98 17.37
CA GLY A 121 11.68 9.64 16.81
C GLY A 121 11.27 10.43 15.57
N VAL A 122 12.08 11.38 15.09
CA VAL A 122 11.76 12.13 13.85
C VAL A 122 11.62 11.20 12.62
N ASP A 123 12.34 10.08 12.61
CA ASP A 123 12.20 8.99 11.63
C ASP A 123 10.79 8.38 11.61
N ARG A 124 10.24 8.06 12.79
CA ARG A 124 8.86 7.54 12.93
C ARG A 124 7.82 8.58 12.53
N LEU A 125 8.03 9.85 12.89
CA LEU A 125 7.14 10.94 12.50
C LEU A 125 7.12 11.09 10.97
N ALA A 126 8.30 11.08 10.34
CA ALA A 126 8.41 11.19 8.89
C ALA A 126 7.73 10.01 8.18
N LEU A 127 7.90 8.78 8.68
CA LEU A 127 7.20 7.60 8.12
C LEU A 127 5.68 7.69 8.28
N SER A 128 5.20 8.11 9.46
CA SER A 128 3.76 8.31 9.68
C SER A 128 3.19 9.38 8.74
N ILE A 129 3.89 10.50 8.55
CA ILE A 129 3.46 11.54 7.60
C ILE A 129 3.44 10.99 6.16
N ALA A 130 4.45 10.22 5.77
CA ALA A 130 4.49 9.61 4.44
C ALA A 130 3.31 8.67 4.20
N LEU A 131 2.99 7.79 5.16
CA LEU A 131 1.82 6.92 5.11
C LEU A 131 0.50 7.71 5.12
N PHE A 132 0.40 8.77 5.92
CA PHE A 132 -0.79 9.62 5.94
C PHE A 132 -1.01 10.29 4.58
N VAL A 133 0.04 10.83 3.97
CA VAL A 133 -0.03 11.45 2.63
C VAL A 133 -0.37 10.42 1.57
N GLU A 134 0.20 9.21 1.64
CA GLU A 134 -0.19 8.09 0.79
C GLU A 134 -1.69 7.83 0.89
N GLY A 135 -2.20 7.55 2.10
CA GLY A 135 -3.61 7.25 2.31
C GLY A 135 -4.53 8.39 1.89
N PHE A 136 -4.16 9.65 2.18
CA PHE A 136 -4.98 10.81 1.85
C PHE A 136 -5.06 11.07 0.34
N LEU A 137 -3.93 11.00 -0.37
CA LEU A 137 -3.93 11.14 -1.83
C LEU A 137 -4.65 9.96 -2.49
N PHE A 138 -4.46 8.74 -1.96
CA PHE A 138 -5.10 7.54 -2.49
C PHE A 138 -6.62 7.53 -2.25
N TYR A 139 -7.11 8.15 -1.17
CA TYR A 139 -8.55 8.34 -0.96
C TYR A 139 -9.19 9.14 -2.10
N TYR A 140 -8.59 10.27 -2.49
CA TYR A 140 -9.10 11.08 -3.60
C TYR A 140 -8.79 10.51 -4.99
N HIS A 141 -7.81 9.61 -5.09
CA HIS A 141 -7.54 8.87 -6.32
C HIS A 141 -8.73 8.00 -6.75
N VAL A 142 -9.48 7.47 -5.78
CA VAL A 142 -10.42 6.37 -5.98
C VAL A 142 -11.87 6.85 -6.19
N HIS A 143 -12.16 8.13 -5.96
CA HIS A 143 -13.51 8.67 -5.80
C HIS A 143 -14.43 8.67 -7.05
N ASN A 144 -13.94 8.29 -8.24
CA ASN A 144 -14.72 8.23 -9.49
C ASN A 144 -14.65 6.86 -10.18
N ARG A 145 -14.32 5.79 -9.45
CA ARG A 145 -14.23 4.43 -9.98
C ARG A 145 -15.56 3.67 -9.84
N PRO A 146 -15.77 2.58 -10.63
CA PRO A 146 -16.86 1.64 -10.39
C PRO A 146 -16.92 1.19 -8.93
N ILE A 147 -18.10 0.83 -8.43
CA ILE A 147 -18.33 0.67 -6.98
C ILE A 147 -17.39 -0.38 -6.36
N LEU A 148 -17.20 -1.54 -7.00
CA LEU A 148 -16.29 -2.57 -6.49
C LEU A 148 -14.82 -2.12 -6.53
N ASP A 149 -14.40 -1.46 -7.61
CA ASP A 149 -13.06 -0.90 -7.77
C ASP A 149 -12.78 0.15 -6.69
N ALA A 150 -13.74 1.04 -6.45
CA ALA A 150 -13.65 2.03 -5.39
C ALA A 150 -13.56 1.39 -3.99
N HIS A 151 -14.39 0.36 -3.75
CA HIS A 151 -14.47 -0.31 -2.46
C HIS A 151 -13.22 -1.11 -2.13
N ILE A 152 -12.72 -1.91 -3.08
CA ILE A 152 -11.53 -2.75 -2.85
C ILE A 152 -10.29 -1.91 -2.58
N HIS A 153 -10.15 -0.76 -3.25
CA HIS A 153 -9.12 0.22 -2.95
C HIS A 153 -9.34 0.94 -1.62
N SER A 154 -10.59 1.23 -1.24
CA SER A 154 -10.88 1.85 0.07
C SER A 154 -10.53 0.95 1.25
N LEU A 155 -10.61 -0.38 1.09
CA LEU A 155 -10.14 -1.34 2.09
C LEU A 155 -8.62 -1.24 2.31
N LEU A 156 -7.85 -0.96 1.25
CA LEU A 156 -6.40 -0.71 1.37
C LEU A 156 -6.11 0.48 2.30
N LEU A 157 -6.92 1.55 2.21
CA LEU A 157 -6.78 2.75 3.02
C LEU A 157 -6.86 2.46 4.52
N VAL A 158 -7.63 1.45 4.91
CA VAL A 158 -7.70 1.00 6.31
C VAL A 158 -6.31 0.57 6.79
N ALA A 159 -5.60 -0.26 6.01
CA ALA A 159 -4.25 -0.69 6.34
C ALA A 159 -3.27 0.50 6.38
N VAL A 160 -3.39 1.43 5.43
CA VAL A 160 -2.50 2.62 5.35
C VAL A 160 -2.69 3.55 6.55
N PHE A 161 -3.93 3.92 6.86
CA PHE A 161 -4.22 4.84 7.96
C PHE A 161 -3.95 4.21 9.33
N VAL A 162 -4.25 2.92 9.51
CA VAL A 162 -3.91 2.19 10.73
C VAL A 162 -2.39 2.06 10.87
N GLY A 163 -1.66 1.80 9.78
CA GLY A 163 -0.19 1.81 9.76
C GLY A 163 0.39 3.18 10.12
N SER A 164 -0.17 4.25 9.56
CA SER A 164 0.19 5.63 9.91
C SER A 164 -0.04 5.92 11.39
N ALA A 165 -1.23 5.62 11.91
CA ALA A 165 -1.57 5.83 13.32
C ALA A 165 -0.69 5.01 14.26
N SER A 166 -0.40 3.75 13.91
CA SER A 166 0.53 2.89 14.65
C SER A 166 1.93 3.50 14.70
N THR A 167 2.45 3.94 13.56
CA THR A 167 3.78 4.54 13.45
C THR A 167 3.86 5.85 14.24
N MET A 168 2.79 6.67 14.22
CA MET A 168 2.68 7.86 15.06
C MET A 168 2.69 7.50 16.55
N LEU A 169 2.01 6.44 16.96
CA LEU A 169 1.98 5.99 18.35
C LEU A 169 3.36 5.55 18.85
N GLU A 170 4.22 5.01 17.98
CA GLU A 170 5.60 4.65 18.33
C GLU A 170 6.45 5.86 18.74
N LEU A 171 6.06 7.08 18.40
CA LEU A 171 6.71 8.29 18.92
C LEU A 171 6.59 8.39 20.44
N PHE A 172 5.42 8.01 20.96
CA PHE A 172 5.11 8.07 22.38
C PHE A 172 5.47 6.77 23.10
N ILE A 173 5.23 5.63 22.47
CA ILE A 173 5.44 4.28 23.03
C ILE A 173 6.62 3.61 22.30
N ARG A 174 7.83 4.03 22.64
CA ARG A 174 9.06 3.56 22.00
C ARG A 174 9.44 2.15 22.42
N ASP A 175 10.16 1.45 21.52
CA ASP A 175 10.74 0.12 21.73
C ASP A 175 9.73 -0.98 22.12
N ASN A 176 8.44 -0.77 21.82
CA ASN A 176 7.41 -1.76 22.02
C ASN A 176 7.31 -2.68 20.80
N ILE A 177 7.80 -3.91 20.97
CA ILE A 177 7.84 -4.91 19.89
C ILE A 177 6.46 -5.24 19.32
N ILE A 178 5.39 -5.17 20.11
CA ILE A 178 4.03 -5.44 19.61
C ILE A 178 3.64 -4.36 18.60
N LEU A 179 3.91 -3.09 18.93
CA LEU A 179 3.59 -1.97 18.06
C LEU A 179 4.45 -1.96 16.78
N GLU A 180 5.75 -2.22 16.94
CA GLU A 180 6.70 -2.35 15.83
C GLU A 180 6.31 -3.49 14.85
N LEU A 181 5.96 -4.67 15.40
CA LEU A 181 5.49 -5.80 14.58
C LEU A 181 4.12 -5.52 13.95
N PHE A 182 3.22 -4.84 14.65
CA PHE A 182 1.94 -4.45 14.11
C PHE A 182 2.10 -3.50 12.91
N GLY A 183 3.02 -2.53 12.98
CA GLY A 183 3.39 -1.70 11.84
C GLY A 183 3.88 -2.53 10.65
N GLY A 184 4.79 -3.49 10.87
CA GLY A 184 5.23 -4.44 9.84
C GLY A 184 4.08 -5.24 9.24
N CYS A 185 3.12 -5.71 10.05
CA CYS A 185 1.92 -6.39 9.59
C CYS A 185 1.03 -5.50 8.71
N MET A 186 0.91 -4.20 9.01
CA MET A 186 0.14 -3.27 8.17
C MET A 186 0.77 -3.09 6.78
N PHE A 187 2.10 -3.05 6.70
CA PHE A 187 2.82 -3.05 5.41
C PHE A 187 2.61 -4.35 4.62
N ILE A 188 2.67 -5.50 5.29
CA ILE A 188 2.38 -6.81 4.67
C ILE A 188 0.92 -6.86 4.18
N LEU A 189 -0.02 -6.34 4.97
CA LEU A 189 -1.42 -6.24 4.59
C LEU A 189 -1.60 -5.35 3.36
N GLN A 190 -0.98 -4.16 3.34
CA GLN A 190 -0.93 -3.28 2.16
C GLN A 190 -0.47 -4.04 0.92
N GLY A 191 0.69 -4.69 1.02
CA GLY A 191 1.32 -5.36 -0.11
C GLY A 191 0.53 -6.56 -0.63
N SER A 192 0.03 -7.41 0.28
CA SER A 192 -0.83 -8.53 -0.09
C SER A 192 -2.15 -8.07 -0.67
N TRP A 193 -2.72 -6.97 -0.16
CA TRP A 193 -3.99 -6.45 -0.65
C TRP A 193 -3.87 -5.82 -2.04
N PHE A 194 -2.76 -5.15 -2.35
CA PHE A 194 -2.47 -4.73 -3.73
C PHE A 194 -2.49 -5.89 -4.73
N TYR A 195 -1.98 -7.07 -4.34
CA TYR A 195 -2.12 -8.27 -5.16
C TYR A 195 -3.58 -8.71 -5.31
N GLN A 196 -4.37 -8.66 -4.24
CA GLN A 196 -5.79 -9.00 -4.32
C GLN A 196 -6.56 -8.04 -5.23
N VAL A 197 -6.30 -6.74 -5.15
CA VAL A 197 -6.81 -5.74 -6.08
C VAL A 197 -6.43 -6.10 -7.52
N ALA A 198 -5.16 -6.46 -7.76
CA ALA A 198 -4.67 -6.86 -9.08
C ALA A 198 -5.44 -8.08 -9.63
N PHE A 199 -5.64 -9.12 -8.80
CA PHE A 199 -6.36 -10.33 -9.23
C PHE A 199 -7.85 -10.13 -9.44
N VAL A 200 -8.49 -9.25 -8.67
CA VAL A 200 -9.93 -8.97 -8.81
C VAL A 200 -10.21 -8.10 -10.03
N LEU A 201 -9.43 -7.02 -10.23
CA LEU A 201 -9.66 -6.07 -11.31
C LEU A 201 -9.01 -6.48 -12.64
N PHE A 202 -7.91 -7.23 -12.58
CA PHE A 202 -7.11 -7.63 -13.74
C PHE A 202 -6.72 -9.12 -13.67
N PRO A 203 -7.70 -10.05 -13.61
CA PRO A 203 -7.40 -11.48 -13.51
C PRO A 203 -6.56 -11.94 -14.71
N PRO A 204 -5.39 -12.58 -14.50
CA PRO A 204 -4.55 -13.07 -15.60
C PRO A 204 -5.19 -14.23 -16.36
N SER A 205 -6.13 -14.94 -15.72
CA SER A 205 -6.93 -16.02 -16.31
C SER A 205 -8.23 -16.18 -15.51
N GLY A 206 -9.32 -16.57 -16.17
CA GLY A 206 -10.62 -16.81 -15.54
C GLY A 206 -11.67 -15.74 -15.89
N PRO A 207 -12.89 -15.88 -15.35
CA PRO A 207 -13.99 -14.95 -15.61
C PRO A 207 -13.71 -13.56 -15.00
N VAL A 208 -14.30 -12.52 -15.58
CA VAL A 208 -14.15 -11.13 -15.09
C VAL A 208 -15.19 -10.85 -14.01
N TRP A 209 -14.81 -10.12 -12.96
CA TRP A 209 -15.73 -9.72 -11.90
C TRP A 209 -16.73 -8.66 -12.38
N ASP A 210 -17.99 -8.80 -11.97
CA ASP A 210 -18.97 -7.71 -12.08
C ASP A 210 -18.66 -6.64 -11.04
N LEU A 211 -18.24 -5.46 -11.50
CA LEU A 211 -17.84 -4.34 -10.65
C LEU A 211 -19.02 -3.58 -10.03
N THR A 212 -20.25 -3.90 -10.42
CA THR A 212 -21.48 -3.24 -9.95
C THR A 212 -22.29 -4.11 -8.99
N LEU A 213 -22.03 -5.42 -8.97
CA LEU A 213 -22.74 -6.36 -8.12
C LEU A 213 -22.41 -6.17 -6.64
N HIS A 214 -23.43 -5.88 -5.83
CA HIS A 214 -23.28 -5.67 -4.38
C HIS A 214 -22.74 -6.90 -3.64
N ASP A 215 -23.10 -8.12 -4.05
CA ASP A 215 -22.61 -9.35 -3.43
C ASP A 215 -21.08 -9.47 -3.51
N ASN A 216 -20.46 -8.98 -4.59
CA ASN A 216 -19.01 -8.97 -4.74
C ASN A 216 -18.36 -8.02 -3.72
N ILE A 217 -19.02 -6.90 -3.39
CA ILE A 217 -18.58 -5.95 -2.35
C ILE A 217 -18.61 -6.64 -0.98
N MET A 218 -19.73 -7.31 -0.66
CA MET A 218 -19.87 -8.04 0.60
C MET A 218 -18.81 -9.15 0.74
N PHE A 219 -18.62 -9.93 -0.33
CA PHE A 219 -17.64 -11.02 -0.37
C PHE A 219 -16.20 -10.51 -0.19
N ILE A 220 -15.80 -9.47 -0.92
CA ILE A 220 -14.46 -8.88 -0.81
C ILE A 220 -14.22 -8.29 0.59
N THR A 221 -15.24 -7.68 1.20
CA THR A 221 -15.15 -7.18 2.58
C THR A 221 -14.92 -8.32 3.57
N MET A 222 -15.64 -9.43 3.41
CA MET A 222 -15.43 -10.62 4.24
C MET A 222 -14.01 -11.17 4.07
N CYS A 223 -13.49 -11.22 2.84
CA CYS A 223 -12.15 -11.69 2.56
C CYS A 223 -11.09 -10.82 3.24
N PHE A 224 -11.23 -9.49 3.20
CA PHE A 224 -10.33 -8.57 3.89
C PHE A 224 -10.17 -8.88 5.39
N LEU A 225 -11.25 -9.29 6.05
CA LEU A 225 -11.27 -9.56 7.49
C LEU A 225 -10.93 -11.00 7.88
N THR A 226 -11.21 -11.99 7.02
CA THR A 226 -11.22 -13.41 7.44
C THR A 226 -10.09 -14.26 6.86
N ARG A 227 -9.43 -13.87 5.74
CA ARG A 227 -8.21 -14.53 5.21
C ARG A 227 -7.71 -13.88 3.91
N PRO A 228 -6.40 -13.88 3.60
CA PRO A 228 -5.94 -13.62 2.24
C PRO A 228 -6.53 -14.67 1.28
N LEU A 229 -7.23 -14.20 0.24
CA LEU A 229 -7.82 -15.05 -0.80
C LEU A 229 -6.74 -15.99 -1.34
N LYS A 230 -7.03 -17.30 -1.38
CA LYS A 230 -6.17 -18.23 -2.12
C LYS A 230 -6.31 -17.92 -3.61
N PRO A 231 -5.22 -17.59 -4.32
CA PRO A 231 -5.26 -17.40 -5.76
C PRO A 231 -5.89 -18.63 -6.43
N GLY A 232 -6.87 -18.41 -7.31
CA GLY A 232 -7.60 -19.46 -8.01
C GLY A 232 -8.94 -19.84 -7.36
N ARG A 233 -8.93 -20.43 -6.15
CA ARG A 233 -10.13 -21.10 -5.59
C ARG A 233 -11.21 -20.15 -5.03
N ASP A 234 -10.82 -19.21 -4.18
CA ASP A 234 -11.78 -18.30 -3.54
C ASP A 234 -12.24 -17.21 -4.53
N VAL A 235 -11.35 -16.88 -5.46
CA VAL A 235 -11.62 -16.02 -6.62
C VAL A 235 -12.66 -16.68 -7.55
N GLU A 236 -12.50 -17.97 -7.88
CA GLU A 236 -13.52 -18.72 -8.64
C GLU A 236 -14.86 -18.82 -7.94
N ILE A 237 -14.89 -18.95 -6.60
CA ILE A 237 -16.14 -19.07 -5.85
C ILE A 237 -16.96 -17.77 -5.91
N GLY A 238 -16.33 -16.61 -5.66
CA GLY A 238 -17.00 -15.31 -5.83
C GLY A 238 -17.51 -15.11 -7.27
N MET A 239 -16.69 -15.49 -8.26
CA MET A 239 -17.05 -15.40 -9.68
C MET A 239 -18.19 -16.35 -10.10
N ARG A 240 -18.25 -17.59 -9.59
CA ARG A 240 -19.28 -18.59 -9.93
C ARG A 240 -20.66 -18.21 -9.37
N ILE A 241 -20.72 -17.64 -8.18
CA ILE A 241 -21.98 -17.21 -7.57
C ILE A 241 -22.60 -16.06 -8.37
N ALA A 242 -21.78 -15.07 -8.77
CA ALA A 242 -22.22 -13.95 -9.61
C ALA A 242 -22.79 -14.42 -10.96
N SER A 243 -22.07 -15.30 -11.67
CA SER A 243 -22.53 -15.86 -12.95
C SER A 243 -23.84 -16.65 -12.83
N SER A 244 -24.06 -17.38 -11.74
CA SER A 244 -25.30 -18.12 -11.52
C SER A 244 -26.51 -17.21 -11.31
N LYS A 245 -26.34 -16.08 -10.59
CA LYS A 245 -27.43 -15.11 -10.35
C LYS A 245 -27.83 -14.38 -11.62
N THR A 246 -26.89 -13.97 -12.46
CA THR A 246 -27.19 -13.33 -13.75
C THR A 246 -27.94 -14.28 -14.69
N SER A 247 -27.59 -15.57 -14.69
CA SER A 247 -28.30 -16.59 -15.47
C SER A 247 -29.72 -16.85 -14.93
N SER A 248 -29.89 -16.89 -13.61
CA SER A 248 -31.21 -17.09 -12.99
C SER A 248 -32.13 -15.88 -13.16
N GLN A 249 -31.60 -14.65 -13.09
CA GLN A 249 -32.38 -13.44 -13.36
C GLN A 249 -32.78 -13.32 -14.84
N LYS A 250 -31.92 -13.72 -15.78
CA LYS A 250 -32.30 -13.79 -17.20
C LYS A 250 -33.38 -14.83 -17.45
N ALA A 251 -33.28 -16.01 -16.85
CA ALA A 251 -34.30 -17.05 -16.98
C ALA A 251 -35.67 -16.61 -16.43
N LEU A 252 -35.69 -15.90 -15.29
CA LEU A 252 -36.93 -15.36 -14.71
C LEU A 252 -37.56 -14.21 -15.53
N LEU A 253 -36.76 -13.49 -16.32
CA LEU A 253 -37.26 -12.43 -17.21
C LEU A 253 -37.77 -12.99 -18.54
N GLU A 254 -37.13 -14.02 -19.08
CA GLU A 254 -37.62 -14.75 -20.25
C GLU A 254 -38.94 -15.49 -19.95
N GLU A 255 -39.11 -16.05 -18.74
CA GLU A 255 -40.35 -16.71 -18.33
C GLU A 255 -41.51 -15.71 -18.10
N SER A 256 -41.22 -14.43 -17.82
CA SER A 256 -42.25 -13.39 -17.66
C SER A 256 -42.67 -12.70 -18.96
N ASP A 257 -41.85 -12.79 -20.01
CA ASP A 257 -42.16 -12.25 -21.35
C ASP A 257 -42.90 -13.28 -22.24
N GLU A 258 -43.04 -14.53 -21.78
CA GLU A 258 -43.75 -15.62 -22.46
C GLU A 258 -45.19 -15.88 -21.96
N GLU A 259 -45.72 -15.08 -21.02
CA GLU A 259 -47.16 -15.06 -20.62
C GLU A 259 -47.93 -13.85 -21.20
#